data_AF-A0A183KER0-F1
#
_entry.id   AF-A0A183KER0-F1
#
_cell.length_a   1.000
_cell.length_b   1.000
_cell.length_c   1.000
_cell.angle_alpha   90.00
_cell.angle_beta   90.00
_cell.angle_gamma   90.00
#
_symmetry.space_group_name_H-M   'P 1'
#
loop_
_entity.id
_entity.type
_entity.pdbx_description
1 polymer ?
#
loop_
_entity_poly.entity_id
_entity_poly.type
_entity_poly.pdbx_seq_one_letter_code
_entity_poly.pdbx_strand_id
1 'polypeptide(L)'
;MAKLLHSRFSVDYYQPPDSTVSNENTLSSKLLGELLNIKDAYAHPLFYRGVDKETGFRTRNILCFPIKNEKDGIVGVAQLCNKINHPFFTRADEDVAKTFSIYCCISIVHSLMYKNVQDAQHRTKLANELMMYHMKVDEDRKNWLSTCEIKDINTFLPNTSSFESLPRNIQPENETYLCTLSMFHNLNLINRWRISRRTLAQFILMVRRGYRTPAYHNWMHAFSVAHFVYVCIKNLPLANNQLDDIEILALFVASLCHDIDHRGTNNSFQVQSKSVLAALYSSEGSVLERHHFSQTICVLNTEGCNIFENVSKELSHKIVIYGDEFRVYPPTTSYSAILFIPEYTMEDYRLPDYVQDYGQLLDHIRDIILATDLSHHLRIMPKLEELSHRGYDGTKSEDHYLLLCLLMTSADLSDQTKSWNNTVYVAKLIYEEFFQQGDMEKSLGHNPVDSMDRERACVPHLQISFLDYIITPLYK
;
A
#
# COMPACT_ATOMS: atom_id res chain seq x y z
N MET A 1 15.14 32.95 -22.94
CA MET A 1 14.40 34.17 -22.51
C MET A 1 15.25 35.44 -22.61
N ALA A 2 16.27 35.64 -21.77
CA ALA A 2 17.15 36.83 -21.78
C ALA A 2 17.72 37.20 -23.17
N LYS A 3 18.06 36.21 -24.00
CA LYS A 3 18.53 36.40 -25.38
C LYS A 3 17.41 36.76 -26.37
N LEU A 4 16.21 36.19 -26.22
CA LEU A 4 15.04 36.43 -27.08
C LEU A 4 14.41 37.80 -26.79
N LEU A 5 14.38 38.19 -25.52
CA LEU A 5 13.83 39.45 -25.06
C LEU A 5 14.90 40.51 -24.79
N HIS A 6 16.17 40.24 -25.14
CA HIS A 6 17.28 41.17 -24.93
C HIS A 6 17.22 41.84 -23.54
N SER A 7 17.24 41.08 -22.44
CA SER A 7 17.08 41.62 -21.07
C SER A 7 17.77 40.74 -20.03
N ARG A 8 17.90 41.23 -18.78
CA ARG A 8 18.40 40.42 -17.65
C ARG A 8 17.22 39.70 -16.98
N PHE A 9 17.40 38.41 -16.70
CA PHE A 9 16.37 37.49 -16.21
C PHE A 9 16.60 37.16 -14.74
N SER A 10 15.56 37.24 -13.91
CA SER A 10 15.56 36.78 -12.53
C SER A 10 14.25 36.04 -12.24
N VAL A 11 14.34 34.93 -11.50
CA VAL A 11 13.21 34.10 -11.08
C VAL A 11 13.32 33.92 -9.58
N ASP A 12 12.32 34.41 -8.86
CA ASP A 12 12.22 34.24 -7.42
C ASP A 12 11.31 33.03 -7.12
N TYR A 13 11.84 32.06 -6.38
CA TYR A 13 11.09 30.89 -5.91
C TYR A 13 10.31 31.20 -4.63
N TYR A 14 9.16 30.57 -4.46
CA TYR A 14 8.40 30.59 -3.21
C TYR A 14 9.07 29.69 -2.15
N GLN A 15 9.46 30.27 -1.00
CA GLN A 15 9.65 29.54 0.25
C GLN A 15 8.65 30.06 1.30
N PRO A 16 8.19 29.22 2.26
CA PRO A 16 7.38 29.68 3.38
C PRO A 16 8.15 30.73 4.19
N PRO A 17 7.44 31.59 4.95
CA PRO A 17 7.96 32.85 5.42
C PRO A 17 8.97 32.65 6.56
N ASP A 18 10.24 32.49 6.23
CA ASP A 18 11.36 32.66 7.17
C ASP A 18 12.63 33.26 6.51
N SER A 19 12.54 33.80 5.30
CA SER A 19 13.67 34.55 4.71
C SER A 19 13.23 35.86 4.03
N THR A 20 13.83 36.95 4.52
CA THR A 20 13.39 38.35 4.39
C THR A 20 13.95 39.08 3.16
N VAL A 21 14.00 38.46 1.98
CA VAL A 21 14.43 39.16 0.76
C VAL A 21 13.58 38.74 -0.44
N SER A 22 12.37 39.30 -0.55
CA SER A 22 11.61 39.29 -1.81
C SER A 22 11.33 40.74 -2.22
N ASN A 23 11.60 41.08 -3.48
CA ASN A 23 11.34 42.42 -4.00
C ASN A 23 9.82 42.68 -4.04
N GLU A 24 9.36 43.81 -3.51
CA GLU A 24 7.92 44.16 -3.38
C GLU A 24 7.17 44.27 -4.73
N ASN A 25 7.89 44.47 -5.85
CA ASN A 25 7.27 44.44 -7.18
C ASN A 25 6.80 43.04 -7.57
N THR A 26 7.52 41.99 -7.14
CA THR A 26 7.14 40.58 -7.29
C THR A 26 5.86 40.27 -6.49
N LEU A 27 5.63 40.99 -5.38
CA LEU A 27 4.39 40.92 -4.60
C LEU A 27 3.17 41.51 -5.32
N SER A 28 3.33 42.57 -6.14
CA SER A 28 2.21 43.23 -6.82
C SER A 28 1.58 42.38 -7.94
N SER A 29 2.40 41.74 -8.78
CA SER A 29 1.98 40.76 -9.79
C SER A 29 1.34 39.53 -9.14
N LYS A 30 1.83 39.14 -7.95
CA LYS A 30 1.26 38.06 -7.15
C LYS A 30 -0.12 38.41 -6.57
N LEU A 31 -0.36 39.67 -6.20
CA LEU A 31 -1.66 40.15 -5.67
C LEU A 31 -2.70 40.37 -6.78
N LEU A 32 -2.27 40.83 -7.95
CA LEU A 32 -3.17 41.15 -9.08
C LEU A 32 -3.40 39.96 -10.02
N GLY A 33 -2.47 39.01 -10.10
CA GLY A 33 -2.57 37.88 -11.03
C GLY A 33 -2.48 38.29 -12.50
N GLU A 34 -1.97 39.49 -12.78
CA GLU A 34 -1.90 40.09 -14.10
C GLU A 34 -0.47 40.48 -14.49
N LEU A 35 -0.22 40.60 -15.79
CA LEU A 35 1.05 41.06 -16.33
C LEU A 35 1.21 42.56 -16.04
N LEU A 36 2.39 42.95 -15.55
CA LEU A 36 2.74 44.34 -15.24
C LEU A 36 3.95 44.80 -16.05
N ASN A 37 3.75 45.79 -16.91
CA ASN A 37 4.79 46.41 -17.73
C ASN A 37 5.09 47.84 -17.24
N ILE A 38 6.21 48.01 -16.55
CA ILE A 38 6.67 49.28 -15.97
C ILE A 38 7.73 49.90 -16.89
N LYS A 39 7.39 51.03 -17.50
CA LYS A 39 8.27 51.75 -18.43
C LYS A 39 9.39 52.55 -17.73
N ASP A 40 9.09 53.09 -16.55
CA ASP A 40 10.05 53.75 -15.68
C ASP A 40 9.90 53.22 -14.26
N ALA A 41 10.87 52.41 -13.83
CA ALA A 41 10.87 51.79 -12.51
C ALA A 41 10.89 52.84 -11.39
N TYR A 42 11.66 53.93 -11.54
CA TYR A 42 11.81 54.93 -10.46
C TYR A 42 10.55 55.78 -10.28
N ALA A 43 9.73 55.93 -11.32
CA ALA A 43 8.44 56.62 -11.25
C ALA A 43 7.32 55.74 -10.66
N HIS A 44 7.52 54.42 -10.57
CA HIS A 44 6.49 53.50 -10.12
C HIS A 44 6.38 53.48 -8.58
N PRO A 45 5.17 53.61 -8.00
CA PRO A 45 4.99 53.75 -6.54
C PRO A 45 5.44 52.53 -5.74
N LEU A 46 5.50 51.36 -6.37
CA LEU A 46 5.89 50.09 -5.73
C LEU A 46 7.38 49.76 -5.86
N PHE A 47 8.18 50.61 -6.52
CA PHE A 47 9.60 50.34 -6.73
C PHE A 47 10.48 50.80 -5.57
N TYR A 48 11.02 49.82 -4.83
CA TYR A 48 11.97 50.07 -3.76
C TYR A 48 13.39 50.36 -4.28
N ARG A 49 13.87 51.57 -4.03
CA ARG A 49 15.16 52.07 -4.55
C ARG A 49 16.38 51.66 -3.72
N GLY A 50 16.19 51.05 -2.55
CA GLY A 50 17.30 50.69 -1.65
C GLY A 50 18.21 49.61 -2.23
N VAL A 51 17.64 48.62 -2.92
CA VAL A 51 18.40 47.52 -3.55
C VAL A 51 19.33 48.03 -4.66
N ASP A 52 18.84 48.95 -5.49
CA ASP A 52 19.66 49.60 -6.53
C ASP A 52 20.84 50.38 -5.92
N LYS A 53 20.63 51.05 -4.77
CA LYS A 53 21.67 51.81 -4.06
C LYS A 53 22.77 50.93 -3.48
N GLU A 54 22.41 49.76 -2.94
CA GLU A 54 23.37 48.82 -2.34
C GLU A 54 24.13 48.01 -3.39
N THR A 55 23.47 47.62 -4.47
CA THR A 55 24.06 46.75 -5.51
C THR A 55 24.79 47.52 -6.61
N GLY A 56 24.60 48.84 -6.70
CA GLY A 56 25.10 49.67 -7.81
C GLY A 56 24.38 49.40 -9.14
N PHE A 57 23.36 48.55 -9.14
CA PHE A 57 22.54 48.26 -10.30
C PHE A 57 21.48 49.36 -10.48
N ARG A 58 21.25 49.83 -11.71
CA ARG A 58 20.18 50.79 -12.02
C ARG A 58 19.07 50.12 -12.81
N THR A 59 17.90 50.00 -12.21
CA THR A 59 16.70 49.46 -12.85
C THR A 59 15.95 50.57 -13.60
N ARG A 60 15.79 50.41 -14.92
CA ARG A 60 15.15 51.37 -15.84
C ARG A 60 13.70 50.99 -16.11
N ASN A 61 13.47 49.74 -16.51
CA ASN A 61 12.16 49.21 -16.88
C ASN A 61 12.03 47.76 -16.41
N ILE A 62 10.78 47.35 -16.13
CA ILE A 62 10.46 46.05 -15.57
C ILE A 62 9.26 45.46 -16.31
N LEU A 63 9.37 44.20 -16.73
CA LEU A 63 8.25 43.39 -17.19
C LEU A 63 8.09 42.23 -16.23
N CYS A 64 6.99 42.22 -15.48
CA CYS A 64 6.66 41.20 -14.50
C CYS A 64 5.42 40.44 -14.95
N PHE A 65 5.45 39.11 -14.86
CA PHE A 65 4.32 38.29 -15.30
C PHE A 65 4.17 37.04 -14.41
N PRO A 66 2.93 36.64 -14.10
CA PRO A 66 2.67 35.45 -13.31
C PRO A 66 2.84 34.17 -14.15
N ILE A 67 3.25 33.11 -13.47
CA ILE A 67 3.24 31.73 -13.97
C ILE A 67 2.02 31.06 -13.32
N LYS A 68 0.99 30.78 -14.11
CA LYS A 68 -0.29 30.25 -13.64
C LYS A 68 -0.47 28.79 -14.04
N ASN A 69 -1.13 28.02 -13.17
CA ASN A 69 -1.62 26.67 -13.49
C ASN A 69 -2.93 26.73 -14.27
N GLU A 70 -3.44 25.56 -14.69
CA GLU A 70 -4.69 25.42 -15.46
C GLU A 70 -5.95 25.88 -14.71
N LYS A 71 -5.89 26.00 -13.38
CA LYS A 71 -6.97 26.49 -12.50
C LYS A 71 -6.80 27.98 -12.13
N ASP A 72 -6.02 28.74 -12.90
CA ASP A 72 -5.66 30.14 -12.66
C ASP A 72 -4.90 30.43 -11.33
N GLY A 73 -4.46 29.38 -10.63
CA GLY A 73 -3.62 29.50 -9.44
C GLY A 73 -2.17 29.89 -9.78
N ILE A 74 -1.62 30.87 -9.07
CA ILE A 74 -0.26 31.38 -9.29
C ILE A 74 0.77 30.41 -8.69
N VAL A 75 1.57 29.78 -9.55
CA VAL A 75 2.66 28.85 -9.19
C VAL A 75 3.96 29.62 -8.92
N GLY A 76 4.16 30.74 -9.59
CA GLY A 76 5.34 31.58 -9.43
C GLY A 76 5.21 32.90 -10.18
N VAL A 77 6.23 33.75 -10.07
CA VAL A 77 6.29 35.04 -10.75
C VAL A 77 7.67 35.19 -11.39
N ALA A 78 7.71 35.66 -12.63
CA ALA A 78 8.94 35.96 -13.33
C ALA A 78 9.07 37.47 -13.58
N GLN A 79 10.30 37.97 -13.47
CA GLN A 79 10.61 39.38 -13.67
C GLN A 79 11.76 39.55 -14.66
N LEU A 80 11.55 40.45 -15.60
CA LEU A 80 12.55 40.90 -16.57
C LEU A 80 12.90 42.34 -16.26
N CYS A 81 14.20 42.61 -16.12
CA CYS A 81 14.70 43.96 -15.88
C CYS A 81 15.55 44.44 -17.05
N ASN A 82 15.44 45.73 -17.36
CA ASN A 82 16.33 46.44 -18.27
C ASN A 82 16.40 45.84 -19.68
N LYS A 83 15.39 46.15 -20.50
CA LYS A 83 15.42 45.91 -21.95
C LYS A 83 16.68 46.53 -22.56
N ILE A 84 17.42 45.72 -23.31
CA ILE A 84 18.66 46.05 -24.02
C ILE A 84 18.27 46.57 -25.41
N ASN A 85 18.99 47.59 -25.89
CA ASN A 85 18.78 48.24 -27.19
C ASN A 85 17.41 48.90 -27.39
N HIS A 86 16.59 49.03 -26.35
CA HIS A 86 15.28 49.68 -26.41
C HIS A 86 14.92 50.35 -25.06
N PRO A 87 14.17 51.47 -25.05
CA PRO A 87 13.84 52.19 -23.81
C PRO A 87 12.89 51.47 -22.86
N PHE A 88 12.00 50.60 -23.34
CA PHE A 88 11.02 49.84 -22.54
C PHE A 88 10.55 48.56 -23.25
N PHE A 89 9.84 47.67 -22.55
CA PHE A 89 9.24 46.46 -23.12
C PHE A 89 8.01 46.80 -23.97
N THR A 90 7.90 46.17 -25.14
CA THR A 90 6.83 46.36 -26.12
C THR A 90 5.68 45.37 -25.91
N ARG A 91 4.53 45.58 -26.55
CA ARG A 91 3.41 44.61 -26.52
C ARG A 91 3.81 43.24 -27.07
N ALA A 92 4.67 43.20 -28.09
CA ALA A 92 5.20 41.94 -28.61
C ALA A 92 6.04 41.19 -27.54
N ASP A 93 6.75 41.93 -26.67
CA ASP A 93 7.47 41.33 -25.54
C ASP A 93 6.50 40.75 -24.50
N GLU A 94 5.34 41.39 -24.30
CA GLU A 94 4.28 40.89 -23.41
C GLU A 94 3.67 39.57 -23.93
N ASP A 95 3.41 39.47 -25.23
CA ASP A 95 2.85 38.25 -25.84
C ASP A 95 3.83 37.09 -25.79
N VAL A 96 5.13 37.37 -26.01
CA VAL A 96 6.20 36.38 -25.83
C VAL A 96 6.32 35.96 -24.35
N ALA A 97 6.20 36.92 -23.41
CA ALA A 97 6.23 36.62 -21.98
C ALA A 97 5.05 35.74 -21.55
N LYS A 98 3.84 35.99 -22.06
CA LYS A 98 2.65 35.14 -21.82
C LYS A 98 2.83 33.74 -22.37
N THR A 99 3.28 33.62 -23.62
CA THR A 99 3.52 32.30 -24.23
C THR A 99 4.57 31.51 -23.45
N PHE A 100 5.63 32.20 -23.02
CA PHE A 100 6.68 31.60 -22.22
C PHE A 100 6.23 31.19 -20.82
N SER A 101 5.34 31.97 -20.17
CA SER A 101 4.85 31.65 -18.82
C SER A 101 4.10 30.32 -18.79
N ILE A 102 3.37 29.98 -19.86
CA ILE A 102 2.69 28.68 -20.03
C ILE A 102 3.71 27.54 -20.03
N TYR A 103 4.74 27.62 -20.88
CA TYR A 103 5.79 26.59 -20.94
C TYR A 103 6.57 26.47 -19.62
N CYS A 104 6.81 27.60 -18.94
CA CYS A 104 7.43 27.59 -17.61
C CYS A 104 6.56 26.89 -16.57
N CYS A 105 5.24 27.12 -16.58
CA CYS A 105 4.34 26.44 -15.67
C CYS A 105 4.42 24.93 -15.85
N ILE A 106 4.25 24.44 -17.09
CA ILE A 106 4.32 23.01 -17.40
C ILE A 106 5.67 22.42 -16.94
N SER A 107 6.77 23.10 -17.23
CA SER A 107 8.12 22.62 -16.88
C SER A 107 8.36 22.59 -15.37
N ILE A 108 7.95 23.64 -14.64
CA ILE A 108 8.12 23.76 -13.19
C ILE A 108 7.24 22.74 -12.48
N VAL A 109 5.96 22.63 -12.87
CA VAL A 109 5.04 21.64 -12.30
C VAL A 109 5.57 20.24 -12.51
N HIS A 110 5.98 19.89 -13.74
CA HIS A 110 6.55 18.58 -14.03
C HIS A 110 7.83 18.31 -13.22
N SER A 111 8.76 19.27 -13.16
CA SER A 111 10.00 19.11 -12.39
C SER A 111 9.74 18.96 -10.88
N LEU A 112 8.78 19.70 -10.33
CA LEU A 112 8.45 19.66 -8.91
C LEU A 112 7.73 18.36 -8.54
N MET A 113 6.75 17.94 -9.35
CA MET A 113 6.07 16.68 -9.13
C MET A 113 7.04 15.49 -9.27
N TYR A 114 7.94 15.53 -10.26
CA TYR A 114 8.99 14.52 -10.40
C TYR A 114 9.90 14.45 -9.16
N LYS A 115 10.31 15.60 -8.62
CA LYS A 115 11.09 15.66 -7.39
C LYS A 115 10.34 15.08 -6.19
N ASN A 116 9.08 15.46 -6.00
CA ASN A 116 8.26 14.95 -4.90
C ASN A 116 8.10 13.42 -4.95
N VAL A 117 7.95 12.86 -6.15
CA VAL A 117 7.92 11.41 -6.36
C VAL A 117 9.27 10.77 -6.04
N GLN A 118 10.39 11.35 -6.48
CA GLN A 118 11.71 10.84 -6.11
C GLN A 118 11.95 10.87 -4.60
N ASP A 119 11.53 11.94 -3.92
CA ASP A 119 11.68 12.07 -2.47
C ASP A 119 10.76 11.11 -1.71
N ALA A 120 9.54 10.85 -2.21
CA ALA A 120 8.68 9.79 -1.69
C ALA A 120 9.32 8.40 -1.89
N GLN A 121 9.87 8.14 -3.08
CA GLN A 121 10.53 6.87 -3.41
C GLN A 121 11.77 6.60 -2.58
N HIS A 122 12.63 7.59 -2.36
CA HIS A 122 13.80 7.41 -1.51
C HIS A 122 13.40 7.08 -0.07
N ARG A 123 12.33 7.71 0.44
CA ARG A 123 11.79 7.40 1.77
C ARG A 123 11.22 5.99 1.83
N THR A 124 10.41 5.57 0.85
CA THR A 124 9.88 4.20 0.78
C THR A 124 10.98 3.17 0.63
N LYS A 125 11.99 3.42 -0.23
CA LYS A 125 13.11 2.50 -0.43
C LYS A 125 13.92 2.33 0.86
N LEU A 126 14.23 3.44 1.56
CA LEU A 126 14.95 3.40 2.83
C LEU A 126 14.13 2.68 3.91
N ALA A 127 12.82 2.97 4.01
CA ALA A 127 11.93 2.28 4.93
C ALA A 127 11.91 0.77 4.64
N ASN A 128 11.74 0.38 3.37
CA ASN A 128 11.80 -1.02 2.95
C ASN A 128 13.16 -1.64 3.30
N GLU A 129 14.29 -0.97 3.04
CA GLU A 129 15.62 -1.49 3.41
C GLU A 129 15.79 -1.72 4.91
N LEU A 130 15.28 -0.81 5.75
CA LEU A 130 15.30 -0.95 7.20
C LEU A 130 14.40 -2.08 7.69
N MET A 131 13.21 -2.25 7.10
CA MET A 131 12.31 -3.36 7.40
C MET A 131 12.91 -4.71 6.96
N MET A 132 13.51 -4.75 5.76
CA MET A 132 14.13 -5.94 5.19
C MET A 132 15.39 -6.41 5.91
N TYR A 133 16.11 -5.54 6.63
CA TYR A 133 17.32 -5.93 7.34
C TYR A 133 17.08 -7.06 8.33
N HIS A 134 15.91 -7.07 8.98
CA HIS A 134 15.49 -8.12 9.90
C HIS A 134 14.87 -9.35 9.20
N MET A 135 14.54 -9.22 7.91
CA MET A 135 13.90 -10.26 7.09
C MET A 135 14.87 -10.97 6.13
N LYS A 136 16.18 -10.68 6.21
CA LYS A 136 17.19 -11.32 5.34
C LYS A 136 17.08 -12.84 5.41
N VAL A 137 16.88 -13.43 4.24
CA VAL A 137 16.81 -14.87 4.04
C VAL A 137 18.24 -15.40 3.84
N ASP A 138 18.53 -16.54 4.45
CA ASP A 138 19.78 -17.25 4.24
C ASP A 138 19.88 -17.76 2.78
N GLU A 139 20.94 -17.35 2.07
CA GLU A 139 21.12 -17.67 0.65
C GLU A 139 21.26 -19.17 0.41
N ASP A 140 21.94 -19.90 1.30
CA ASP A 140 22.12 -21.34 1.20
C ASP A 140 20.77 -22.06 1.34
N ARG A 141 19.95 -21.65 2.33
CA ARG A 141 18.59 -22.16 2.50
C ARG A 141 17.70 -21.86 1.29
N LYS A 142 17.80 -20.65 0.72
CA LYS A 142 17.06 -20.27 -0.49
C LYS A 142 17.45 -21.14 -1.68
N ASN A 143 18.75 -21.29 -1.93
CA ASN A 143 19.29 -22.10 -3.03
C ASN A 143 18.86 -23.56 -2.88
N TRP A 144 18.93 -24.09 -1.66
CA TRP A 144 18.46 -25.45 -1.36
C TRP A 144 16.96 -25.61 -1.60
N LEU A 145 16.11 -24.72 -1.07
CA LEU A 145 14.65 -24.81 -1.24
C LEU A 145 14.23 -24.65 -2.72
N SER A 146 14.98 -23.87 -3.50
CA SER A 146 14.71 -23.69 -4.92
C SER A 146 14.94 -24.96 -5.75
N THR A 147 15.87 -25.83 -5.33
CA THR A 147 16.28 -27.03 -6.05
C THR A 147 15.80 -28.34 -5.41
N CYS A 148 15.30 -28.29 -4.17
CA CYS A 148 14.85 -29.48 -3.47
C CYS A 148 13.68 -30.15 -4.19
N GLU A 149 13.61 -31.47 -4.07
CA GLU A 149 12.46 -32.24 -4.52
C GLU A 149 11.21 -31.84 -3.72
N ILE A 150 10.08 -31.72 -4.41
CA ILE A 150 8.80 -31.40 -3.79
C ILE A 150 8.25 -32.70 -3.23
N LYS A 151 8.31 -32.84 -1.90
CA LYS A 151 7.77 -34.01 -1.21
C LYS A 151 6.25 -34.06 -1.32
N ASP A 152 5.68 -35.25 -1.19
CA ASP A 152 4.23 -35.38 -1.03
C ASP A 152 3.79 -34.71 0.26
N ILE A 153 2.67 -33.99 0.22
CA ILE A 153 2.19 -33.21 1.35
C ILE A 153 1.79 -34.10 2.54
N ASN A 154 1.40 -35.34 2.28
CA ASN A 154 1.06 -36.31 3.32
C ASN A 154 2.26 -36.77 4.14
N THR A 155 3.49 -36.48 3.68
CA THR A 155 4.72 -36.76 4.46
C THR A 155 4.85 -35.83 5.66
N PHE A 156 4.20 -34.65 5.62
CA PHE A 156 4.27 -33.65 6.68
C PHE A 156 3.08 -33.72 7.65
N LEU A 157 1.90 -34.00 7.09
CA LEU A 157 0.62 -34.05 7.82
C LEU A 157 -0.17 -35.27 7.31
N PRO A 158 -0.63 -36.17 8.20
CA PRO A 158 -1.52 -37.25 7.75
C PRO A 158 -2.86 -36.67 7.30
N ASN A 159 -3.41 -37.20 6.19
CA ASN A 159 -4.68 -36.76 5.62
C ASN A 159 -4.78 -35.25 5.42
N THR A 160 -3.75 -34.61 4.83
CA THR A 160 -3.68 -33.15 4.69
C THR A 160 -4.92 -32.54 4.05
N SER A 161 -5.54 -33.23 3.10
CA SER A 161 -6.76 -32.74 2.44
C SER A 161 -8.03 -32.86 3.30
N SER A 162 -7.97 -33.40 4.52
CA SER A 162 -9.12 -33.46 5.43
C SER A 162 -9.27 -32.18 6.24
N PHE A 163 -10.50 -31.75 6.50
CA PHE A 163 -10.78 -30.68 7.45
C PHE A 163 -10.37 -31.03 8.90
N GLU A 164 -10.22 -32.31 9.23
CA GLU A 164 -9.77 -32.78 10.54
C GLU A 164 -8.26 -32.68 10.75
N SER A 165 -7.48 -32.38 9.69
CA SER A 165 -6.03 -32.30 9.81
C SER A 165 -5.63 -31.13 10.72
N LEU A 166 -4.49 -31.31 11.41
CA LEU A 166 -4.01 -30.39 12.45
C LEU A 166 -2.68 -29.78 12.01
N PRO A 167 -2.67 -28.62 11.34
CA PRO A 167 -1.45 -28.03 10.78
C PRO A 167 -0.38 -27.73 11.84
N ARG A 168 -0.81 -27.44 13.07
CA ARG A 168 0.06 -27.20 14.23
C ARG A 168 0.85 -28.43 14.68
N ASN A 169 0.44 -29.64 14.28
CA ASN A 169 1.10 -30.92 14.59
C ASN A 169 2.03 -31.40 13.46
N ILE A 170 2.50 -30.49 12.60
CA ILE A 170 3.38 -30.83 11.48
C ILE A 170 4.66 -31.55 11.93
N GLN A 171 5.05 -32.58 11.19
CA GLN A 171 6.26 -33.35 11.42
C GLN A 171 7.10 -33.44 10.13
N PRO A 172 8.43 -33.27 10.17
CA PRO A 172 9.23 -32.78 11.30
C PRO A 172 8.88 -31.34 11.69
N GLU A 173 9.10 -31.01 12.96
CA GLU A 173 8.88 -29.65 13.46
C GLU A 173 9.65 -28.62 12.63
N ASN A 174 9.07 -27.44 12.41
CA ASN A 174 9.65 -26.32 11.66
C ASN A 174 9.80 -26.50 10.13
N GLU A 175 9.27 -27.59 9.54
CA GLU A 175 9.25 -27.81 8.08
C GLU A 175 8.01 -27.23 7.36
N THR A 176 7.26 -26.33 8.01
CA THR A 176 6.06 -25.68 7.45
C THR A 176 6.28 -25.08 6.05
N TYR A 177 7.46 -24.51 5.78
CA TYR A 177 7.80 -23.89 4.50
C TYR A 177 7.93 -24.92 3.36
N LEU A 178 8.30 -26.18 3.64
CA LEU A 178 8.28 -27.28 2.67
C LEU A 178 6.85 -27.73 2.40
N CYS A 179 6.02 -27.78 3.43
CA CYS A 179 4.60 -28.07 3.28
C CYS A 179 3.91 -26.97 2.45
N THR A 180 4.21 -25.68 2.70
CA THR A 180 3.76 -24.55 1.87
C THR A 180 4.17 -24.72 0.41
N LEU A 181 5.44 -25.06 0.15
CA LEU A 181 5.92 -25.33 -1.21
C LEU A 181 5.15 -26.47 -1.90
N SER A 182 4.80 -27.50 -1.13
CA SER A 182 4.01 -28.65 -1.59
C SER A 182 2.56 -28.26 -1.87
N MET A 183 1.96 -27.36 -1.08
CA MET A 183 0.64 -26.79 -1.34
C MET A 183 0.61 -26.01 -2.66
N PHE A 184 1.59 -25.12 -2.90
CA PHE A 184 1.72 -24.40 -4.18
C PHE A 184 1.80 -25.35 -5.38
N HIS A 185 2.53 -26.45 -5.24
CA HIS A 185 2.65 -27.48 -6.27
C HIS A 185 1.34 -28.26 -6.48
N ASN A 186 0.70 -28.70 -5.40
CA ASN A 186 -0.54 -29.49 -5.42
C ASN A 186 -1.76 -28.72 -5.93
N LEU A 187 -1.78 -27.41 -5.77
CA LEU A 187 -2.77 -26.50 -6.34
C LEU A 187 -2.42 -26.10 -7.79
N ASN A 188 -1.31 -26.63 -8.34
CA ASN A 188 -0.80 -26.32 -9.68
C ASN A 188 -0.51 -24.81 -9.92
N LEU A 189 -0.32 -24.03 -8.86
CA LEU A 189 -0.08 -22.58 -8.95
C LEU A 189 1.28 -22.28 -9.59
N ILE A 190 2.29 -23.12 -9.32
CA ILE A 190 3.65 -22.96 -9.87
C ILE A 190 3.64 -23.01 -11.40
N ASN A 191 3.03 -24.05 -11.98
CA ASN A 191 3.03 -24.22 -13.43
C ASN A 191 2.04 -23.28 -14.12
N ARG A 192 0.85 -23.10 -13.53
CA ARG A 192 -0.21 -22.25 -14.10
C ARG A 192 0.24 -20.80 -14.24
N TRP A 193 0.87 -20.25 -13.21
CA TRP A 193 1.34 -18.86 -13.16
C TRP A 193 2.82 -18.72 -13.49
N ARG A 194 3.49 -19.80 -13.91
CA ARG A 194 4.91 -19.83 -14.28
C ARG A 194 5.81 -19.23 -13.19
N ILE A 195 5.53 -19.55 -11.93
CA ILE A 195 6.26 -19.00 -10.79
C ILE A 195 7.64 -19.67 -10.74
N SER A 196 8.71 -18.88 -10.81
CA SER A 196 10.07 -19.39 -10.66
C SER A 196 10.25 -20.03 -9.28
N ARG A 197 10.83 -21.24 -9.24
CA ARG A 197 11.15 -21.95 -7.99
C ARG A 197 12.04 -21.13 -7.06
N ARG A 198 12.97 -20.36 -7.63
CA ARG A 198 13.85 -19.47 -6.87
C ARG A 198 13.07 -18.33 -6.23
N THR A 199 12.20 -17.68 -7.00
CA THR A 199 11.36 -16.56 -6.54
C THR A 199 10.38 -17.02 -5.46
N LEU A 200 9.74 -18.18 -5.66
CA LEU A 200 8.84 -18.79 -4.68
C LEU A 200 9.56 -19.17 -3.38
N ALA A 201 10.74 -19.77 -3.47
CA ALA A 201 11.55 -20.11 -2.30
C ALA A 201 11.90 -18.86 -1.48
N GLN A 202 12.30 -17.78 -2.14
CA GLN A 202 12.61 -16.52 -1.48
C GLN A 202 11.36 -15.92 -0.82
N PHE A 203 10.24 -15.89 -1.53
CA PHE A 203 8.95 -15.40 -1.04
C PHE A 203 8.52 -16.14 0.24
N ILE A 204 8.45 -17.48 0.21
CA ILE A 204 8.01 -18.29 1.36
C ILE A 204 8.90 -18.03 2.58
N LEU A 205 10.22 -18.02 2.39
CA LEU A 205 11.17 -17.82 3.49
C LEU A 205 11.08 -16.39 4.04
N MET A 206 10.89 -15.39 3.18
CA MET A 206 10.78 -13.99 3.58
C MET A 206 9.48 -13.70 4.32
N VAL A 207 8.34 -14.20 3.83
CA VAL A 207 7.04 -14.10 4.51
C VAL A 207 7.15 -14.75 5.89
N ARG A 208 7.63 -16.00 5.97
CA ARG A 208 7.84 -16.68 7.26
C ARG A 208 8.69 -15.88 8.24
N ARG A 209 9.76 -15.26 7.75
CA ARG A 209 10.67 -14.43 8.56
C ARG A 209 10.05 -13.10 9.00
N GLY A 210 9.08 -12.59 8.23
CA GLY A 210 8.34 -11.36 8.52
C GLY A 210 7.33 -11.48 9.65
N TYR A 211 6.92 -12.70 10.01
CA TYR A 211 6.09 -12.92 11.20
C TYR A 211 6.90 -12.75 12.48
N ARG A 212 6.29 -12.11 13.46
CA ARG A 212 6.80 -11.99 14.83
C ARG A 212 6.44 -13.23 15.64
N THR A 213 6.77 -13.20 16.93
CA THR A 213 6.55 -14.30 17.87
C THR A 213 5.57 -13.93 19.00
N PRO A 214 4.38 -13.35 18.74
CA PRO A 214 3.33 -13.33 19.76
C PRO A 214 2.79 -14.75 19.96
N ALA A 215 2.01 -14.95 21.04
CA ALA A 215 1.53 -16.27 21.43
C ALA A 215 0.65 -16.93 20.34
N TYR A 216 -0.25 -16.17 19.71
CA TYR A 216 -1.17 -16.70 18.70
C TYR A 216 -0.83 -16.24 17.27
N HIS A 217 -0.81 -14.93 17.01
CA HIS A 217 -0.68 -14.35 15.66
C HIS A 217 0.77 -14.40 15.14
N ASN A 218 1.30 -15.60 14.99
CA ASN A 218 2.64 -15.91 14.50
C ASN A 218 2.57 -16.74 13.21
N TRP A 219 3.73 -17.07 12.64
CA TRP A 219 3.80 -17.84 11.38
C TRP A 219 3.01 -19.17 11.42
N MET A 220 2.92 -19.83 12.57
CA MET A 220 2.17 -21.09 12.66
C MET A 220 0.66 -20.88 12.49
N HIS A 221 0.12 -19.75 12.97
CA HIS A 221 -1.26 -19.38 12.70
C HIS A 221 -1.47 -19.14 11.20
N ALA A 222 -0.68 -18.26 10.57
CA ALA A 222 -0.78 -18.01 9.13
C ALA A 222 -0.63 -19.27 8.26
N PHE A 223 0.28 -20.18 8.63
CA PHE A 223 0.40 -21.48 7.98
C PHE A 223 -0.86 -22.34 8.14
N SER A 224 -1.49 -22.33 9.31
CA SER A 224 -2.73 -23.08 9.58
C SER A 224 -3.90 -22.52 8.78
N VAL A 225 -4.00 -21.20 8.67
CA VAL A 225 -5.00 -20.49 7.85
C VAL A 225 -4.82 -20.82 6.37
N ALA A 226 -3.59 -20.71 5.84
CA ALA A 226 -3.29 -21.07 4.46
C ALA A 226 -3.56 -22.56 4.16
N HIS A 227 -3.26 -23.43 5.13
CA HIS A 227 -3.62 -24.83 5.02
C HIS A 227 -5.15 -25.03 4.96
N PHE A 228 -5.94 -24.32 5.77
CA PHE A 228 -7.41 -24.41 5.69
C PHE A 228 -7.94 -23.93 4.33
N VAL A 229 -7.39 -22.85 3.79
CA VAL A 229 -7.68 -22.41 2.42
C VAL A 229 -7.34 -23.51 1.40
N TYR A 230 -6.19 -24.16 1.53
CA TYR A 230 -5.82 -25.32 0.68
C TYR A 230 -6.87 -26.43 0.75
N VAL A 231 -7.32 -26.80 1.94
CA VAL A 231 -8.36 -27.82 2.13
C VAL A 231 -9.68 -27.38 1.50
N CYS A 232 -10.08 -26.12 1.64
CA CYS A 232 -11.27 -25.58 0.98
C CYS A 232 -11.17 -25.70 -0.54
N ILE A 233 -10.06 -25.28 -1.14
CA ILE A 233 -9.85 -25.37 -2.60
C ILE A 233 -9.90 -26.82 -3.10
N LYS A 234 -9.44 -27.79 -2.30
CA LYS A 234 -9.41 -29.20 -2.69
C LYS A 234 -10.76 -29.92 -2.56
N ASN A 235 -11.57 -29.55 -1.58
CA ASN A 235 -12.79 -30.30 -1.24
C ASN A 235 -14.08 -29.59 -1.64
N LEU A 236 -14.07 -28.25 -1.76
CA LEU A 236 -15.22 -27.47 -2.18
C LEU A 236 -15.17 -27.26 -3.70
N PRO A 237 -16.32 -27.09 -4.38
CA PRO A 237 -16.39 -26.86 -5.82
C PRO A 237 -15.95 -25.43 -6.23
N LEU A 238 -14.96 -24.85 -5.55
CA LEU A 238 -14.51 -23.48 -5.78
C LEU A 238 -13.94 -23.29 -7.18
N ALA A 239 -13.10 -24.22 -7.63
CA ALA A 239 -12.51 -24.22 -8.97
C ALA A 239 -13.49 -24.66 -10.08
N ASN A 240 -14.73 -25.03 -9.74
CA ASN A 240 -15.78 -25.45 -10.67
C ASN A 240 -16.81 -24.32 -10.88
N ASN A 241 -16.36 -23.18 -11.41
CA ASN A 241 -17.15 -21.97 -11.71
C ASN A 241 -17.61 -21.12 -10.50
N GLN A 242 -16.96 -21.23 -9.34
CA GLN A 242 -17.21 -20.26 -8.26
C GLN A 242 -16.12 -19.19 -8.20
N LEU A 243 -14.85 -19.55 -8.25
CA LEU A 243 -13.74 -18.60 -8.24
C LEU A 243 -12.85 -18.75 -9.47
N ASP A 244 -12.35 -17.64 -9.97
CA ASP A 244 -11.36 -17.58 -11.02
C ASP A 244 -9.99 -18.00 -10.49
N ASP A 245 -9.11 -18.49 -11.38
CA ASP A 245 -7.76 -18.94 -10.98
C ASP A 245 -6.93 -17.82 -10.32
N ILE A 246 -7.18 -16.58 -10.72
CA ILE A 246 -6.50 -15.39 -10.17
C ILE A 246 -6.94 -15.13 -8.73
N GLU A 247 -8.22 -15.36 -8.43
CA GLU A 247 -8.81 -15.24 -7.10
C GLU A 247 -8.29 -16.36 -6.19
N ILE A 248 -8.15 -17.58 -6.71
CA ILE A 248 -7.53 -18.71 -5.97
C ILE A 248 -6.08 -18.39 -5.61
N LEU A 249 -5.31 -17.81 -6.54
CA LEU A 249 -3.94 -17.38 -6.27
C LEU A 249 -3.92 -16.26 -5.21
N ALA A 250 -4.80 -15.26 -5.35
CA ALA A 250 -4.93 -14.14 -4.41
C ALA A 250 -5.26 -14.64 -3.00
N LEU A 251 -6.27 -15.48 -2.86
CA LEU A 251 -6.74 -16.05 -1.59
C LEU A 251 -5.63 -16.84 -0.90
N PHE A 252 -4.94 -17.71 -1.64
CA PHE A 252 -3.87 -18.52 -1.07
C PHE A 252 -2.68 -17.66 -0.62
N VAL A 253 -2.28 -16.65 -1.42
CA VAL A 253 -1.19 -15.75 -1.03
C VAL A 253 -1.59 -14.83 0.12
N ALA A 254 -2.79 -14.26 0.09
CA ALA A 254 -3.32 -13.42 1.17
C ALA A 254 -3.36 -14.18 2.50
N SER A 255 -3.80 -15.44 2.50
CA SER A 255 -3.84 -16.26 3.72
C SER A 255 -2.46 -16.45 4.39
N LEU A 256 -1.38 -16.54 3.60
CA LEU A 256 -0.01 -16.62 4.10
C LEU A 256 0.50 -15.30 4.68
N CYS A 257 -0.07 -14.17 4.30
CA CYS A 257 0.45 -12.83 4.59
C CYS A 257 -0.47 -11.98 5.48
N HIS A 258 -1.71 -12.40 5.74
CA HIS A 258 -2.74 -11.55 6.34
C HIS A 258 -2.38 -10.98 7.73
N ASP A 259 -1.44 -11.61 8.43
CA ASP A 259 -1.00 -11.25 9.80
C ASP A 259 0.51 -10.91 9.88
N ILE A 260 1.17 -10.69 8.74
CA ILE A 260 2.61 -10.44 8.72
C ILE A 260 2.99 -9.19 9.56
N ASP A 261 4.05 -9.26 10.35
CA ASP A 261 4.45 -8.22 11.33
C ASP A 261 3.43 -7.96 12.47
N HIS A 262 2.44 -8.83 12.73
CA HIS A 262 1.50 -8.67 13.85
C HIS A 262 2.22 -8.61 15.21
N ARG A 263 1.80 -7.67 16.08
CA ARG A 263 2.55 -7.26 17.27
C ARG A 263 2.00 -7.77 18.61
N GLY A 264 0.92 -8.54 18.58
CA GLY A 264 0.28 -9.03 19.79
C GLY A 264 -0.74 -8.05 20.39
N THR A 265 -1.24 -7.11 19.58
CA THR A 265 -2.14 -6.04 20.03
C THR A 265 -3.16 -5.73 18.95
N ASN A 266 -4.40 -5.40 19.31
CA ASN A 266 -5.47 -5.13 18.37
C ASN A 266 -5.57 -3.67 17.86
N ASN A 267 -6.46 -3.45 16.89
CA ASN A 267 -6.75 -2.13 16.29
C ASN A 267 -7.13 -1.05 17.33
N SER A 268 -7.94 -1.41 18.34
CA SER A 268 -8.34 -0.47 19.40
C SER A 268 -7.13 0.04 20.19
N PHE A 269 -6.21 -0.85 20.55
CA PHE A 269 -4.98 -0.49 21.26
C PHE A 269 -4.10 0.45 20.43
N GLN A 270 -3.95 0.19 19.13
CA GLN A 270 -3.17 1.04 18.22
C GLN A 270 -3.70 2.49 18.20
N VAL A 271 -5.03 2.64 18.10
CA VAL A 271 -5.67 3.96 18.09
C VAL A 271 -5.55 4.65 19.46
N GLN A 272 -5.82 3.95 20.55
CA GLN A 272 -5.77 4.50 21.91
C GLN A 272 -4.36 4.94 22.32
N SER A 273 -3.35 4.15 21.96
CA SER A 273 -1.93 4.45 22.24
C SER A 273 -1.34 5.52 21.31
N LYS A 274 -2.13 6.02 20.33
CA LYS A 274 -1.68 6.95 19.28
C LYS A 274 -0.41 6.47 18.60
N SER A 275 -0.37 5.18 18.27
CA SER A 275 0.79 4.56 17.66
C SER A 275 1.09 5.17 16.28
N VAL A 276 2.32 4.97 15.80
CA VAL A 276 2.71 5.40 14.44
C VAL A 276 1.84 4.72 13.38
N LEU A 277 1.42 3.47 13.61
CA LEU A 277 0.51 2.75 12.70
C LEU A 277 -0.87 3.43 12.66
N ALA A 278 -1.41 3.82 13.81
CA ALA A 278 -2.64 4.59 13.85
C ALA A 278 -2.46 5.94 13.14
N ALA A 279 -1.35 6.66 13.34
CA ALA A 279 -1.12 7.91 12.63
C ALA A 279 -1.04 7.75 11.09
N LEU A 280 -0.58 6.58 10.60
CA LEU A 280 -0.48 6.28 9.17
C LEU A 280 -1.80 5.82 8.54
N TYR A 281 -2.65 5.10 9.29
CA TYR A 281 -3.84 4.42 8.73
C TYR A 281 -5.18 4.73 9.43
N SER A 282 -5.22 5.61 10.43
CA SER A 282 -6.40 5.84 11.29
C SER A 282 -7.62 6.44 10.59
N SER A 283 -7.46 7.09 9.44
CA SER A 283 -8.57 7.74 8.73
C SER A 283 -9.62 6.76 8.21
N GLU A 284 -9.27 5.48 8.02
CA GLU A 284 -10.09 4.56 7.23
C GLU A 284 -10.41 3.21 7.90
N GLY A 285 -10.13 3.05 9.20
CA GLY A 285 -10.33 1.79 9.93
C GLY A 285 -9.39 0.64 9.50
N SER A 286 -9.47 -0.50 10.19
CA SER A 286 -8.67 -1.71 9.90
C SER A 286 -7.15 -1.43 9.80
N VAL A 287 -6.62 -0.75 10.82
CA VAL A 287 -5.25 -0.21 10.86
C VAL A 287 -4.20 -1.30 10.68
N LEU A 288 -4.37 -2.44 11.35
CA LEU A 288 -3.45 -3.57 11.28
C LEU A 288 -3.54 -4.30 9.94
N GLU A 289 -4.75 -4.52 9.42
CA GLU A 289 -4.96 -5.21 8.15
C GLU A 289 -4.34 -4.42 6.98
N ARG A 290 -4.45 -3.09 6.99
CA ARG A 290 -3.74 -2.21 6.03
C ARG A 290 -2.22 -2.30 6.17
N HIS A 291 -1.72 -2.39 7.40
CA HIS A 291 -0.30 -2.61 7.65
C HIS A 291 0.16 -3.98 7.12
N HIS A 292 -0.59 -5.06 7.34
CA HIS A 292 -0.30 -6.40 6.82
C HIS A 292 -0.28 -6.42 5.30
N PHE A 293 -1.23 -5.74 4.64
CA PHE A 293 -1.19 -5.55 3.20
C PHE A 293 0.06 -4.77 2.75
N SER A 294 0.37 -3.65 3.39
CA SER A 294 1.57 -2.85 3.08
C SER A 294 2.86 -3.65 3.25
N GLN A 295 2.94 -4.51 4.28
CA GLN A 295 4.07 -5.44 4.46
C GLN A 295 4.14 -6.48 3.35
N THR A 296 3.00 -7.02 2.93
CA THR A 296 2.91 -7.95 1.79
C THR A 296 3.47 -7.32 0.52
N ILE A 297 3.10 -6.08 0.23
CA ILE A 297 3.63 -5.34 -0.92
C ILE A 297 5.13 -5.06 -0.77
N CYS A 298 5.63 -4.77 0.44
CA CYS A 298 7.07 -4.61 0.69
C CYS A 298 7.83 -5.91 0.36
N VAL A 299 7.31 -7.07 0.77
CA VAL A 299 7.89 -8.38 0.42
C VAL A 299 7.87 -8.58 -1.10
N LEU A 300 6.75 -8.33 -1.77
CA LEU A 300 6.62 -8.50 -3.22
C LEU A 300 7.53 -7.56 -4.03
N ASN A 301 7.75 -6.33 -3.55
CA ASN A 301 8.66 -5.36 -4.16
C ASN A 301 10.15 -5.67 -3.91
N THR A 302 10.46 -6.66 -3.07
CA THR A 302 11.84 -7.09 -2.83
C THR A 302 12.37 -7.87 -4.04
N GLU A 303 13.61 -7.57 -4.44
CA GLU A 303 14.25 -8.22 -5.59
C GLU A 303 14.26 -9.75 -5.44
N GLY A 304 13.68 -10.46 -6.41
CA GLY A 304 13.58 -11.92 -6.39
C GLY A 304 12.49 -12.49 -5.48
N CYS A 305 11.56 -11.68 -4.95
CA CYS A 305 10.41 -12.14 -4.17
C CYS A 305 9.06 -12.03 -4.92
N ASN A 306 9.00 -11.32 -6.04
CA ASN A 306 7.76 -11.08 -6.78
C ASN A 306 7.28 -12.35 -7.51
N ILE A 307 6.51 -13.19 -6.82
CA ILE A 307 5.95 -14.43 -7.38
C ILE A 307 4.92 -14.19 -8.50
N PHE A 308 4.53 -12.93 -8.73
CA PHE A 308 3.55 -12.51 -9.73
C PHE A 308 4.20 -11.95 -10.99
N GLU A 309 5.54 -11.99 -11.10
CA GLU A 309 6.30 -11.42 -12.23
C GLU A 309 5.83 -11.87 -13.62
N ASN A 310 5.24 -13.07 -13.71
CA ASN A 310 4.78 -13.68 -14.96
C ASN A 310 3.25 -13.67 -15.15
N VAL A 311 2.49 -13.06 -14.23
CA VAL A 311 1.01 -12.96 -14.32
C VAL A 311 0.61 -12.12 -15.55
N SER A 312 1.31 -11.01 -15.76
CA SER A 312 1.22 -10.15 -16.94
C SER A 312 2.37 -10.48 -17.90
N LYS A 313 2.06 -10.90 -19.14
CA LYS A 313 3.03 -11.61 -20.02
C LYS A 313 4.32 -10.87 -20.39
N GLU A 314 4.43 -9.57 -20.22
CA GLU A 314 5.67 -8.87 -20.50
C GLU A 314 5.87 -7.76 -19.46
N LEU A 315 7.06 -7.78 -18.87
CA LEU A 315 7.70 -6.74 -18.08
C LEU A 315 7.63 -6.89 -16.54
N SER A 316 8.73 -6.54 -15.86
CA SER A 316 8.81 -6.46 -14.41
C SER A 316 8.00 -5.27 -13.88
N HIS A 317 6.98 -5.53 -13.08
CA HIS A 317 6.12 -4.50 -12.53
C HIS A 317 6.67 -3.94 -11.22
N LYS A 318 6.60 -2.62 -11.04
CA LYS A 318 6.82 -1.98 -9.74
C LYS A 318 5.50 -1.53 -9.14
N ILE A 319 5.27 -1.89 -7.88
CA ILE A 319 4.09 -1.51 -7.12
C ILE A 319 4.43 -0.31 -6.26
N VAL A 320 3.70 0.80 -6.42
CA VAL A 320 3.83 1.97 -5.54
C VAL A 320 2.53 2.17 -4.78
N ILE A 321 2.61 2.20 -3.46
CA ILE A 321 1.48 2.53 -2.57
C ILE A 321 1.46 4.05 -2.38
N TYR A 322 0.30 4.66 -2.63
CA TYR A 322 0.00 6.06 -2.34
C TYR A 322 -1.25 6.12 -1.44
N GLY A 323 -1.05 6.24 -0.12
CA GLY A 323 -2.17 6.13 0.82
C GLY A 323 -2.82 4.75 0.71
N ASP A 324 -4.08 4.71 0.31
CA ASP A 324 -4.92 3.50 0.21
C ASP A 324 -5.02 2.92 -1.21
N GLU A 325 -4.49 3.62 -2.21
CA GLU A 325 -4.39 3.14 -3.58
C GLU A 325 -3.00 2.61 -3.88
N PHE A 326 -2.91 1.50 -4.63
CA PHE A 326 -1.66 1.08 -5.24
C PHE A 326 -1.73 1.30 -6.75
N ARG A 327 -0.58 1.64 -7.35
CA ARG A 327 -0.45 1.73 -8.80
C ARG A 327 0.66 0.81 -9.30
N VAL A 328 0.36 0.11 -10.39
CA VAL A 328 1.24 -0.83 -11.07
C VAL A 328 1.85 -0.15 -12.28
N TYR A 329 3.18 -0.14 -12.38
CA TYR A 329 3.89 0.53 -13.49
C TYR A 329 4.76 -0.44 -14.30
N PRO A 330 4.78 -0.33 -15.65
CA PRO A 330 5.76 -1.02 -16.47
C PRO A 330 7.19 -0.49 -16.22
N PRO A 331 8.24 -1.29 -16.50
CA PRO A 331 9.64 -0.96 -16.24
C PRO A 331 10.27 -0.07 -17.32
N THR A 332 9.68 0.01 -18.52
CA THR A 332 10.09 0.95 -19.59
C THR A 332 9.57 2.35 -19.35
N THR A 333 8.65 2.53 -18.40
CA THR A 333 8.24 3.85 -17.94
C THR A 333 9.42 4.46 -17.20
N SER A 334 10.19 5.31 -17.90
CA SER A 334 10.97 6.34 -17.22
C SER A 334 10.04 6.98 -16.20
N TYR A 335 10.46 7.10 -14.94
CA TYR A 335 9.63 7.64 -13.86
C TYR A 335 8.99 8.99 -14.20
N SER A 336 9.51 9.71 -15.20
CA SER A 336 8.88 10.90 -15.79
C SER A 336 7.49 10.64 -16.41
N ALA A 337 7.24 9.48 -17.02
CA ALA A 337 5.95 9.14 -17.63
C ALA A 337 4.90 8.62 -16.62
N ILE A 338 5.33 8.15 -15.45
CA ILE A 338 4.45 7.80 -14.31
C ILE A 338 3.69 9.03 -13.78
N LEU A 339 4.25 10.21 -14.02
CA LEU A 339 3.72 11.52 -13.60
C LEU A 339 2.93 12.27 -14.67
N PHE A 340 2.82 11.72 -15.88
CA PHE A 340 2.14 12.38 -17.02
C PHE A 340 0.73 11.89 -17.27
N ILE A 341 0.11 11.17 -16.33
CA ILE A 341 -1.34 10.95 -16.38
C ILE A 341 -1.99 12.01 -15.49
N PRO A 342 -2.35 13.20 -16.04
CA PRO A 342 -3.22 14.10 -15.31
C PRO A 342 -4.52 13.35 -15.00
N GLU A 343 -5.16 13.70 -13.87
CA GLU A 343 -6.49 13.20 -13.46
C GLU A 343 -7.58 13.38 -14.54
N TYR A 344 -7.27 14.03 -15.67
CA TYR A 344 -8.21 14.45 -16.71
C TYR A 344 -8.05 13.79 -18.08
N THR A 345 -7.18 12.77 -18.26
CA THR A 345 -7.08 12.06 -19.57
C THR A 345 -7.37 10.56 -19.52
N MET A 346 -7.96 10.04 -18.44
CA MET A 346 -8.22 8.60 -18.27
C MET A 346 -9.66 8.15 -18.55
N GLU A 347 -10.56 9.00 -19.06
CA GLU A 347 -11.86 8.50 -19.54
C GLU A 347 -11.71 7.66 -20.83
N ASP A 348 -10.65 7.87 -21.62
CA ASP A 348 -10.45 7.20 -22.91
C ASP A 348 -9.21 6.29 -23.01
N TYR A 349 -8.35 6.23 -22.00
CA TYR A 349 -7.14 5.38 -22.03
C TYR A 349 -7.36 4.08 -21.26
N ARG A 350 -7.87 3.04 -21.96
CA ARG A 350 -7.86 1.67 -21.42
C ARG A 350 -6.42 1.24 -21.21
N LEU A 351 -6.04 0.98 -19.97
CA LEU A 351 -4.81 0.25 -19.67
C LEU A 351 -4.82 -1.06 -20.46
N PRO A 352 -3.70 -1.47 -21.08
CA PRO A 352 -3.62 -2.74 -21.78
C PRO A 352 -4.06 -3.89 -20.86
N ASP A 353 -4.79 -4.87 -21.39
CA ASP A 353 -5.43 -5.95 -20.61
C ASP A 353 -4.44 -6.67 -19.64
N TYR A 354 -3.15 -6.72 -19.96
CA TYR A 354 -2.13 -7.35 -19.10
C TYR A 354 -1.78 -6.58 -17.81
N VAL A 355 -1.92 -5.24 -17.79
CA VAL A 355 -1.73 -4.45 -16.55
C VAL A 355 -2.95 -4.62 -15.63
N GLN A 356 -4.10 -4.95 -16.21
CA GLN A 356 -5.35 -5.19 -15.49
C GLN A 356 -5.23 -6.46 -14.64
N ASP A 357 -4.68 -7.55 -15.15
CA ASP A 357 -4.55 -8.81 -14.39
C ASP A 357 -3.66 -8.65 -13.14
N TYR A 358 -2.50 -7.99 -13.26
CA TYR A 358 -1.61 -7.77 -12.11
C TYR A 358 -2.22 -6.80 -11.09
N GLY A 359 -2.91 -5.75 -11.57
CA GLY A 359 -3.66 -4.83 -10.72
C GLY A 359 -4.78 -5.54 -9.97
N GLN A 360 -5.62 -6.28 -10.70
CA GLN A 360 -6.72 -7.07 -10.17
C GLN A 360 -6.26 -8.08 -9.11
N LEU A 361 -5.13 -8.77 -9.35
CA LEU A 361 -4.56 -9.69 -8.36
C LEU A 361 -4.24 -9.00 -7.04
N LEU A 362 -3.64 -7.81 -7.10
CA LEU A 362 -3.30 -7.03 -5.91
C LEU A 362 -4.54 -6.44 -5.24
N ASP A 363 -5.56 -6.06 -6.00
CA ASP A 363 -6.86 -5.64 -5.46
C ASP A 363 -7.51 -6.78 -4.68
N HIS A 364 -7.54 -8.00 -5.24
CA HIS A 364 -8.02 -9.17 -4.51
C HIS A 364 -7.21 -9.44 -3.24
N ILE A 365 -5.87 -9.37 -3.29
CA ILE A 365 -5.04 -9.57 -2.08
C ILE A 365 -5.34 -8.51 -1.02
N ARG A 366 -5.47 -7.23 -1.42
CA ARG A 366 -5.85 -6.15 -0.51
C ARG A 366 -7.18 -6.45 0.15
N ASP A 367 -8.19 -6.72 -0.66
CA ASP A 367 -9.57 -6.88 -0.21
C ASP A 367 -9.71 -8.10 0.71
N ILE A 368 -9.02 -9.20 0.40
CA ILE A 368 -9.00 -10.43 1.22
C ILE A 368 -8.30 -10.19 2.56
N ILE A 369 -7.16 -9.49 2.58
CA ILE A 369 -6.48 -9.16 3.84
C ILE A 369 -7.32 -8.18 4.68
N LEU A 370 -7.95 -7.17 4.07
CA LEU A 370 -8.83 -6.27 4.82
C LEU A 370 -10.08 -6.99 5.38
N ALA A 371 -10.52 -8.07 4.72
CA ALA A 371 -11.64 -8.86 5.17
C ALA A 371 -11.37 -9.70 6.43
N THR A 372 -10.12 -9.83 6.89
CA THR A 372 -9.80 -10.49 8.17
C THR A 372 -10.16 -9.65 9.38
N ASP A 373 -10.41 -8.34 9.21
CA ASP A 373 -10.98 -7.53 10.30
C ASP A 373 -12.40 -8.05 10.62
N LEU A 374 -12.58 -8.61 11.81
CA LEU A 374 -13.88 -9.12 12.24
C LEU A 374 -14.98 -8.03 12.23
N SER A 375 -14.60 -6.76 12.40
CA SER A 375 -15.53 -5.63 12.27
C SER A 375 -16.03 -5.48 10.83
N HIS A 376 -15.19 -5.78 9.84
CA HIS A 376 -15.58 -5.84 8.43
C HIS A 376 -16.55 -7.01 8.18
N HIS A 377 -16.21 -8.20 8.68
CA HIS A 377 -17.07 -9.37 8.56
C HIS A 377 -18.49 -9.10 9.10
N LEU A 378 -18.59 -8.51 10.30
CA LEU A 378 -19.89 -8.16 10.90
C LEU A 378 -20.69 -7.15 10.06
N ARG A 379 -20.03 -6.24 9.33
CA ARG A 379 -20.71 -5.30 8.41
C ARG A 379 -21.28 -6.00 7.18
N ILE A 380 -20.59 -7.00 6.65
CA ILE A 380 -21.03 -7.74 5.46
C ILE A 380 -21.92 -8.95 5.77
N MET A 381 -22.04 -9.35 7.04
CA MET A 381 -22.82 -10.52 7.47
C MET A 381 -24.26 -10.54 6.94
N PRO A 382 -25.04 -9.44 6.94
CA PRO A 382 -26.38 -9.45 6.37
C PRO A 382 -26.40 -9.77 4.86
N LYS A 383 -25.36 -9.36 4.12
CA LYS A 383 -25.22 -9.69 2.70
C LYS A 383 -24.83 -11.15 2.48
N LEU A 384 -24.04 -11.72 3.38
CA LEU A 384 -23.69 -13.14 3.36
C LEU A 384 -24.92 -14.02 3.65
N GLU A 385 -25.77 -13.61 4.60
CA GLU A 385 -27.05 -14.27 4.86
C GLU A 385 -27.98 -14.18 3.65
N GLU A 386 -28.07 -13.01 3.00
CA GLU A 386 -28.83 -12.88 1.76
C GLU A 386 -28.28 -13.79 0.65
N LEU A 387 -26.95 -13.81 0.48
CA LEU A 387 -26.25 -14.66 -0.49
C LEU A 387 -26.54 -16.15 -0.26
N SER A 388 -26.52 -16.61 1.00
CA SER A 388 -26.80 -18.01 1.34
C SER A 388 -28.25 -18.41 1.03
N HIS A 389 -29.19 -17.47 1.17
CA HIS A 389 -30.61 -17.69 0.83
C HIS A 389 -30.89 -17.64 -0.68
N ARG A 390 -30.34 -16.66 -1.40
CA ARG A 390 -30.60 -16.49 -2.84
C ARG A 390 -29.74 -17.39 -3.73
N GLY A 391 -28.64 -17.92 -3.20
CA GLY A 391 -27.64 -18.69 -3.93
C GLY A 391 -26.55 -17.82 -4.57
N TYR A 392 -25.40 -18.45 -4.79
CA TYR A 392 -24.24 -17.86 -5.44
C TYR A 392 -24.40 -17.72 -6.95
N ASP A 393 -24.09 -16.54 -7.49
CA ASP A 393 -24.08 -16.23 -8.92
C ASP A 393 -22.68 -15.79 -9.36
N GLY A 394 -21.94 -16.70 -10.01
CA GLY A 394 -20.58 -16.46 -10.51
C GLY A 394 -20.47 -15.48 -11.68
N THR A 395 -21.57 -14.82 -12.08
CA THR A 395 -21.52 -13.69 -13.01
C THR A 395 -21.44 -12.34 -12.29
N LYS A 396 -21.68 -12.33 -10.97
CA LYS A 396 -21.69 -11.11 -10.15
C LYS A 396 -20.39 -10.96 -9.37
N SER A 397 -19.65 -9.89 -9.68
CA SER A 397 -18.42 -9.56 -8.95
C SER A 397 -18.64 -9.37 -7.42
N GLU A 398 -19.82 -8.93 -6.98
CA GLU A 398 -20.14 -8.85 -5.54
C GLU A 398 -20.20 -10.24 -4.87
N ASP A 399 -20.71 -11.26 -5.56
CA ASP A 399 -20.80 -12.62 -5.02
C ASP A 399 -19.40 -13.21 -4.85
N HIS A 400 -18.52 -13.01 -5.84
CA HIS A 400 -17.11 -13.38 -5.76
C HIS A 400 -16.43 -12.73 -4.56
N TYR A 401 -16.59 -11.41 -4.40
CA TYR A 401 -16.04 -10.65 -3.28
C TYR A 401 -16.53 -11.19 -1.92
N LEU A 402 -17.84 -11.40 -1.78
CA LEU A 402 -18.45 -11.92 -0.56
C LEU A 402 -17.95 -13.35 -0.24
N LEU A 403 -17.84 -14.20 -1.26
CA LEU A 403 -17.30 -15.57 -1.11
C LEU A 403 -15.83 -15.57 -0.68
N LEU A 404 -15.00 -14.70 -1.27
CA LEU A 404 -13.61 -14.54 -0.88
C LEU A 404 -13.45 -14.07 0.56
N CYS A 405 -14.26 -13.08 0.97
CA CYS A 405 -14.30 -12.61 2.36
C CYS A 405 -14.71 -13.75 3.31
N LEU A 406 -15.78 -14.48 2.97
CA LEU A 406 -16.29 -15.59 3.77
C LEU A 406 -15.25 -16.70 3.93
N LEU A 407 -14.58 -17.10 2.84
CA LEU A 407 -13.53 -18.12 2.86
C LEU A 407 -12.34 -17.69 3.71
N MET A 408 -11.94 -16.42 3.63
CA MET A 408 -10.82 -15.91 4.41
C MET A 408 -11.16 -15.86 5.91
N THR A 409 -12.31 -15.30 6.30
CA THR A 409 -12.76 -15.31 7.71
C THR A 409 -12.93 -16.73 8.24
N SER A 410 -13.46 -17.65 7.42
CA SER A 410 -13.59 -19.07 7.76
C SER A 410 -12.24 -19.75 7.94
N ALA A 411 -11.21 -19.37 7.18
CA ALA A 411 -9.87 -19.90 7.31
C ALA A 411 -9.16 -19.35 8.55
N ASP A 412 -9.29 -18.05 8.80
CA ASP A 412 -8.73 -17.36 9.95
C ASP A 412 -9.25 -17.96 11.28
N LEU A 413 -10.56 -18.19 11.36
CA LEU A 413 -11.21 -18.78 12.53
C LEU A 413 -11.25 -20.31 12.53
N SER A 414 -10.52 -20.97 11.63
CA SER A 414 -10.59 -22.43 11.41
C SER A 414 -10.15 -23.29 12.59
N ASP A 415 -9.38 -22.75 13.54
CA ASP A 415 -8.99 -23.44 14.77
C ASP A 415 -10.22 -23.87 15.61
N GLN A 416 -11.38 -23.21 15.42
CA GLN A 416 -12.65 -23.53 16.08
C GLN A 416 -13.34 -24.77 15.50
N THR A 417 -12.95 -25.21 14.31
CA THR A 417 -13.49 -26.42 13.65
C THR A 417 -12.73 -27.69 14.02
N LYS A 418 -11.64 -27.57 14.79
CA LYS A 418 -10.73 -28.68 15.10
C LYS A 418 -11.20 -29.45 16.34
N SER A 419 -10.48 -30.53 16.63
CA SER A 419 -10.75 -31.34 17.82
C SER A 419 -10.67 -30.50 19.10
N TRP A 420 -11.46 -30.87 20.10
CA TRP A 420 -11.53 -30.16 21.39
C TRP A 420 -10.15 -29.88 22.00
N ASN A 421 -9.23 -30.84 21.97
CA ASN A 421 -7.88 -30.67 22.51
C ASN A 421 -7.10 -29.57 21.76
N ASN A 422 -7.25 -29.48 20.44
CA ASN A 422 -6.63 -28.42 19.64
C ASN A 422 -7.26 -27.06 19.97
N THR A 423 -8.59 -26.97 19.98
CA THR A 423 -9.30 -25.73 20.25
C THR A 423 -8.99 -25.20 21.65
N VAL A 424 -8.91 -26.06 22.67
CA VAL A 424 -8.49 -25.67 24.04
C VAL A 424 -7.04 -25.17 24.05
N TYR A 425 -6.13 -25.83 23.33
CA TYR A 425 -4.75 -25.38 23.22
C TYR A 425 -4.64 -24.01 22.55
N VAL A 426 -5.33 -23.83 21.44
CA VAL A 426 -5.37 -22.55 20.70
C VAL A 426 -6.00 -21.44 21.53
N ALA A 427 -7.12 -21.70 22.21
CA ALA A 427 -7.76 -20.71 23.07
C ALA A 427 -6.78 -20.20 24.14
N LYS A 428 -5.94 -21.07 24.72
CA LYS A 428 -4.91 -20.64 25.68
C LYS A 428 -3.92 -19.65 25.06
N LEU A 429 -3.47 -19.88 23.83
CA LEU A 429 -2.57 -18.96 23.12
C LEU A 429 -3.23 -17.61 22.84
N ILE A 430 -4.50 -17.61 22.41
CA ILE A 430 -5.27 -16.39 22.15
C ILE A 430 -5.43 -15.57 23.43
N TYR A 431 -5.87 -16.19 24.53
CA TYR A 431 -6.06 -15.48 25.79
C TYR A 431 -4.74 -15.06 26.44
N GLU A 432 -3.65 -15.82 26.26
CA GLU A 432 -2.32 -15.38 26.67
C GLU A 432 -1.96 -14.04 26.00
N GLU A 433 -2.23 -13.91 24.70
CA GLU A 433 -2.00 -12.66 23.98
C GLU A 433 -2.92 -11.53 24.45
N PHE A 434 -4.23 -11.79 24.63
CA PHE A 434 -5.18 -10.81 25.15
C PHE A 434 -4.81 -10.32 26.55
N PHE A 435 -4.35 -11.22 27.42
CA PHE A 435 -3.92 -10.85 28.77
C PHE A 435 -2.60 -10.07 28.77
N GLN A 436 -1.67 -10.39 27.88
CA GLN A 436 -0.47 -9.58 27.69
C GLN A 436 -0.82 -8.16 27.23
N GLN A 437 -1.77 -8.02 26.29
CA GLN A 437 -2.29 -6.70 25.90
C GLN A 437 -2.96 -5.98 27.07
N GLY A 438 -3.84 -6.64 27.82
CA GLY A 438 -4.52 -6.04 28.96
C GLY A 438 -3.57 -5.55 30.04
N ASP A 439 -2.48 -6.28 30.30
CA ASP A 439 -1.43 -5.84 31.23
C ASP A 439 -0.69 -4.59 30.71
N MET A 440 -0.44 -4.52 29.39
CA MET A 440 0.13 -3.31 28.77
C MET A 440 -0.82 -2.12 28.93
N GLU A 441 -2.13 -2.29 28.70
CA GLU A 441 -3.13 -1.25 28.92
C GLU A 441 -3.16 -0.77 30.38
N LYS A 442 -3.12 -1.69 31.35
CA LYS A 442 -3.01 -1.36 32.78
C LYS A 442 -1.75 -0.54 33.08
N SER A 443 -0.61 -0.89 32.47
CA SER A 443 0.65 -0.17 32.66
C SER A 443 0.62 1.27 32.12
N LEU A 444 -0.23 1.54 31.13
CA LEU A 444 -0.49 2.86 30.56
C LEU A 444 -1.55 3.64 31.34
N GLY A 445 -2.11 3.06 32.42
CA GLY A 445 -3.16 3.67 33.23
C GLY A 445 -4.56 3.51 32.64
N HIS A 446 -4.75 2.61 31.67
CA HIS A 446 -6.06 2.30 31.10
C HIS A 446 -6.66 1.06 31.78
N ASN A 447 -7.99 0.99 31.81
CA ASN A 447 -8.69 -0.21 32.29
C ASN A 447 -9.05 -1.09 31.09
N PRO A 448 -8.44 -2.29 30.95
CA PRO A 448 -8.78 -3.19 29.86
C PRO A 448 -10.21 -3.70 29.99
N VAL A 449 -10.79 -4.10 28.86
CA VAL A 449 -12.07 -4.81 28.83
C VAL A 449 -11.96 -6.17 29.55
N ASP A 450 -13.08 -6.68 30.04
CA ASP A 450 -13.11 -7.90 30.86
C ASP A 450 -12.50 -9.12 30.15
N SER A 451 -12.60 -9.19 28.81
CA SER A 451 -12.01 -10.27 28.01
C SER A 451 -10.48 -10.24 27.95
N MET A 452 -9.86 -9.10 28.24
CA MET A 452 -8.40 -8.89 28.23
C MET A 452 -7.82 -8.79 29.64
N ASP A 453 -8.66 -8.83 30.68
CA ASP A 453 -8.21 -8.78 32.06
C ASP A 453 -8.10 -10.18 32.67
N ARG A 454 -6.87 -10.65 32.90
CA ARG A 454 -6.59 -11.98 33.47
C ARG A 454 -7.25 -12.25 34.83
N GLU A 455 -7.63 -11.22 35.58
CA GLU A 455 -8.28 -11.35 36.89
C GLU A 455 -9.82 -11.40 36.80
N ARG A 456 -10.40 -10.87 35.72
CA ARG A 456 -11.86 -10.74 35.54
C ARG A 456 -12.41 -11.65 34.45
N ALA A 457 -11.58 -12.08 33.49
CA ALA A 457 -12.01 -12.86 32.33
C ALA A 457 -12.57 -14.25 32.72
N CYS A 458 -13.82 -14.51 32.39
CA CYS A 458 -14.38 -15.87 32.40
C CYS A 458 -14.20 -16.51 31.02
N VAL A 459 -13.02 -17.10 30.78
CA VAL A 459 -12.65 -17.69 29.48
C VAL A 459 -13.71 -18.64 28.90
N PRO A 460 -14.29 -19.60 29.65
CA PRO A 460 -15.32 -20.49 29.10
C PRO A 460 -16.57 -19.74 28.62
N HIS A 461 -17.06 -18.75 29.37
CA HIS A 461 -18.24 -17.98 29.00
C HIS A 461 -18.00 -17.10 27.77
N LEU A 462 -16.82 -16.48 27.70
CA LEU A 462 -16.39 -15.69 26.55
C LEU A 462 -16.28 -16.57 25.28
N GLN A 463 -15.73 -17.79 25.40
CA GLN A 463 -15.64 -18.73 24.29
C GLN A 463 -17.02 -19.22 23.82
N ILE A 464 -17.94 -19.54 24.73
CA ILE A 464 -19.32 -19.91 24.36
C ILE A 464 -19.98 -18.76 23.59
N SER A 465 -19.86 -17.54 24.09
CA SER A 465 -20.43 -16.37 23.42
C SER A 465 -19.80 -16.17 22.03
N PHE A 466 -18.49 -16.32 21.90
CA PHE A 466 -17.80 -16.24 20.61
C PHE A 466 -18.28 -17.32 19.63
N LEU A 467 -18.48 -18.55 20.11
CA LEU A 467 -18.99 -19.65 19.31
C LEU A 467 -20.43 -19.39 18.84
N ASP A 468 -21.30 -18.91 19.72
CA ASP A 468 -22.71 -18.68 19.43
C ASP A 468 -22.93 -17.50 18.47
N TYR A 469 -22.20 -16.41 18.65
CA TYR A 469 -22.44 -15.16 17.92
C TYR A 469 -21.57 -14.95 16.69
N ILE A 470 -20.41 -15.62 16.59
CA ILE A 470 -19.48 -15.44 15.46
C ILE A 470 -19.30 -16.75 14.69
N ILE A 471 -18.89 -17.81 15.36
CA ILE A 471 -18.48 -19.05 14.66
C ILE A 471 -19.67 -19.82 14.09
N THR A 472 -20.74 -19.97 14.87
CA THR A 472 -21.92 -20.73 14.42
C THR A 472 -22.59 -20.06 13.22
N PRO A 473 -22.83 -18.73 13.21
CA PRO A 473 -23.36 -18.04 12.03
C PRO A 473 -22.43 -18.11 10.81
N LEU A 474 -21.10 -18.08 11.01
CA LEU A 474 -20.12 -18.12 9.93
C LEU A 474 -20.12 -19.45 9.16
N TYR A 475 -20.16 -20.57 9.87
CA TYR A 475 -20.08 -21.91 9.25
C TYR A 475 -21.43 -22.52 8.89
N LYS A 476 -22.54 -21.89 9.28
CA LYS A 476 -23.90 -22.28 8.92
C LYS A 476 -24.27 -21.70 7.56
#